data_AF-A0A1A7RDK2-F1
#
_entry.id   AF-A0A1A7RDK2-F1
#
_cell.length_a   1.000
_cell.length_b   1.000
_cell.length_c   1.000
_cell.angle_alpha   90.00
_cell.angle_beta   90.00
_cell.angle_gamma   90.00
#
_symmetry.space_group_name_H-M   'P 1'
#
loop_
_entity.id
_entity.type
_entity.pdbx_description
1 polymer ?
#
loop_
_entity_poly.entity_id
_entity_poly.type
_entity_poly.pdbx_seq_one_letter_code
_entity_poly.pdbx_strand_id
1 'polypeptide(L)'
;MRKFFGQLIVTGVVLASLGACQTIDTARIKNVKETESTKNNAVIRCVGRATCEFERFDKLMVVDSSNHHVQRAAIKAGIVRLNGHSLSDPNALYLSVPPGQHEVVIRFYPISTDKAESLHVIHNFRAKQQYSFKMFRDRSKQKGSLLAVSAPDPLCVDLIQEKKTIRRFCRPYNVLTGLGEFVEKKL
;
A
#
# COMPACT_ATOMS: atom_id res chain seq x y z
N MET A 1 15.85 48.58 34.85
CA MET A 1 15.57 47.16 35.15
C MET A 1 16.05 46.32 33.99
N ARG A 2 17.15 45.59 34.23
CA ARG A 2 17.94 44.79 33.29
C ARG A 2 17.83 43.35 33.78
N LYS A 3 17.63 42.40 32.86
CA LYS A 3 17.44 40.93 33.00
C LYS A 3 16.02 40.54 32.60
N PHE A 4 15.92 39.69 31.56
CA PHE A 4 14.84 38.76 31.17
C PHE A 4 14.69 38.57 29.65
N PHE A 5 15.47 39.26 28.82
CA PHE A 5 15.40 39.12 27.35
C PHE A 5 16.38 38.11 26.73
N GLY A 6 17.11 37.32 27.53
CA GLY A 6 18.20 36.45 27.05
C GLY A 6 17.88 34.95 26.93
N GLN A 7 16.68 34.49 27.30
CA GLN A 7 16.44 33.06 27.55
C GLN A 7 15.28 32.43 26.76
N LEU A 8 14.61 33.19 25.87
CA LEU A 8 13.46 32.70 25.09
C LEU A 8 13.78 32.31 23.63
N ILE A 9 15.03 32.46 23.18
CA ILE A 9 15.40 32.16 21.78
C ILE A 9 15.86 30.69 21.60
N VAL A 10 16.24 29.99 22.68
CA VAL A 10 16.82 28.63 22.58
C VAL A 10 15.76 27.52 22.57
N THR A 11 14.51 27.80 22.91
CA THR A 11 13.43 26.79 22.99
C THR A 11 12.50 26.73 21.76
N GLY A 12 12.78 27.49 20.69
CA GLY A 12 11.96 27.48 19.46
C GLY A 12 12.42 26.51 18.37
N VAL A 13 13.67 26.05 18.38
CA VAL A 13 14.27 25.32 17.24
C VAL A 13 14.02 23.80 17.28
N VAL A 14 13.63 23.25 18.43
CA VAL A 14 13.46 21.79 18.58
C VAL A 14 12.11 21.27 18.06
N LEU A 15 11.11 22.15 17.87
CA LEU A 15 9.76 21.74 17.44
C LEU A 15 9.59 21.65 15.92
N ALA A 16 10.54 22.12 15.12
CA ALA A 16 10.45 22.11 13.64
C ALA A 16 11.01 20.83 12.98
N SER A 17 11.65 19.93 13.73
CA SER A 17 12.35 18.76 13.15
C SER A 17 11.45 17.56 12.83
N LEU A 18 10.19 17.55 13.28
CA LEU A 18 9.31 16.38 13.14
C LEU A 18 8.57 16.32 11.79
N GLY A 19 8.42 17.43 11.06
CA GLY A 19 7.77 17.46 9.73
C GLY A 19 8.73 17.27 8.54
N ALA A 20 10.05 17.29 8.78
CA ALA A 20 11.04 17.34 7.69
C ALA A 20 11.27 15.98 6.99
N CYS A 21 11.00 14.85 7.65
CA CYS A 21 11.32 13.54 7.05
C CYS A 21 10.41 13.21 5.86
N GLN A 22 9.10 13.41 5.97
CA GLN A 22 8.16 13.07 4.90
C GLN A 22 8.29 14.00 3.67
N THR A 23 8.66 15.26 3.89
CA THR A 23 8.86 16.24 2.81
C THR A 23 10.12 15.92 2.00
N ILE A 24 11.20 15.51 2.66
CA ILE A 24 12.45 15.07 2.00
C ILE A 24 12.21 13.82 1.15
N ASP A 25 11.53 12.81 1.68
CA ASP A 25 11.30 11.57 0.93
C ASP A 25 10.32 11.76 -0.22
N THR A 26 9.29 12.62 -0.05
CA THR A 26 8.43 13.06 -1.18
C THR A 26 9.27 13.68 -2.30
N ALA A 27 10.18 14.61 -1.97
CA ALA A 27 11.03 15.25 -2.96
C ALA A 27 11.97 14.25 -3.65
N ARG A 28 12.53 13.29 -2.91
CA ARG A 28 13.37 12.22 -3.48
C ARG A 28 12.62 11.36 -4.47
N ILE A 29 11.40 10.94 -4.14
CA ILE A 29 10.58 10.11 -5.04
C ILE A 29 10.17 10.90 -6.29
N LYS A 30 9.86 12.19 -6.17
CA LYS A 30 9.61 13.05 -7.35
C LYS A 30 10.79 13.13 -8.31
N ASN A 31 12.02 12.97 -7.80
CA ASN A 31 13.23 12.98 -8.61
C ASN A 31 13.54 11.62 -9.26
N VAL A 32 12.79 10.55 -8.95
CA VAL A 32 12.91 9.26 -9.63
C VAL A 32 12.32 9.40 -11.02
N LYS A 33 13.19 9.62 -12.02
CA LYS A 33 12.80 9.77 -13.42
C LYS A 33 12.57 8.43 -14.08
N GLU A 34 11.64 8.40 -15.03
CA GLU A 34 11.56 7.33 -15.99
C GLU A 34 12.83 7.30 -16.86
N THR A 35 13.38 6.11 -17.03
CA THR A 35 14.52 5.80 -17.92
C THR A 35 14.08 4.82 -18.99
N GLU A 36 14.88 4.64 -20.06
CA GLU A 36 14.58 3.66 -21.13
C GLU A 36 14.32 2.25 -20.59
N SER A 37 15.08 1.79 -19.59
CA SER A 37 14.88 0.47 -18.98
C SER A 37 13.53 0.38 -18.27
N THR A 38 13.06 1.47 -17.66
CA THR A 38 11.80 1.48 -16.92
C THR A 38 10.56 1.75 -17.78
N LYS A 39 10.70 2.15 -19.04
CA LYS A 39 9.56 2.32 -19.96
C LYS A 39 8.81 1.02 -20.26
N ASN A 40 9.50 -0.11 -20.09
CA ASN A 40 8.93 -1.44 -20.28
C ASN A 40 8.37 -2.02 -18.98
N ASN A 41 8.45 -1.31 -17.86
CA ASN A 41 7.99 -1.81 -16.57
C ASN A 41 6.48 -2.03 -16.54
N ALA A 42 6.06 -2.96 -15.70
CA ALA A 42 4.69 -3.03 -15.24
C ALA A 42 4.45 -1.92 -14.20
N VAL A 43 3.22 -1.41 -14.16
CA VAL A 43 2.79 -0.43 -13.16
C VAL A 43 1.82 -1.11 -12.21
N ILE A 44 2.10 -1.08 -10.91
CA ILE A 44 1.25 -1.71 -9.89
C ILE A 44 0.73 -0.62 -8.96
N ARG A 45 -0.59 -0.51 -8.88
CA ARG A 45 -1.30 0.42 -8.00
C ARG A 45 -2.12 -0.34 -6.98
N CYS A 46 -2.40 0.33 -5.88
CA CYS A 46 -3.41 -0.10 -4.95
C CYS A 46 -4.52 0.97 -4.97
N VAL A 47 -5.77 0.54 -5.08
CA VAL A 47 -6.92 1.42 -5.39
C VAL A 47 -8.14 1.03 -4.58
N GLY A 48 -9.12 1.92 -4.56
CA GLY A 48 -10.40 1.71 -3.89
C GLY A 48 -10.54 2.58 -2.64
N ARG A 49 -11.49 2.22 -1.79
CA ARG A 49 -11.85 3.00 -0.61
C ARG A 49 -10.90 2.77 0.57
N ALA A 50 -10.35 1.57 0.68
CA ALA A 50 -9.34 1.28 1.69
C ALA A 50 -8.03 1.95 1.29
N THR A 51 -7.37 2.59 2.27
CA THR A 51 -5.98 2.98 2.13
C THR A 51 -5.11 1.74 2.09
N CYS A 52 -4.05 1.76 1.30
CA CYS A 52 -3.15 0.64 1.14
C CYS A 52 -1.71 1.10 0.93
N GLU A 53 -0.80 0.22 1.32
CA GLU A 53 0.64 0.41 1.22
C GLU A 53 1.30 -0.85 0.67
N PHE A 54 2.29 -0.68 -0.20
CA PHE A 54 3.17 -1.76 -0.59
C PHE A 54 4.19 -1.98 0.52
N GLU A 55 4.09 -3.09 1.24
CA GLU A 55 5.04 -3.42 2.29
C GLU A 55 6.36 -3.89 1.70
N ARG A 56 6.29 -4.80 0.71
CA ARG A 56 7.47 -5.46 0.15
C ARG A 56 7.27 -5.82 -1.32
N PHE A 57 8.34 -5.69 -2.10
CA PHE A 57 8.46 -6.17 -3.47
C PHE A 57 9.66 -7.12 -3.56
N ASP A 58 9.43 -8.38 -3.90
CA ASP A 58 10.39 -9.48 -3.74
C ASP A 58 11.05 -9.42 -2.35
N LYS A 59 12.37 -9.25 -2.25
CA LYS A 59 13.07 -9.15 -0.95
C LYS A 59 13.22 -7.71 -0.45
N LEU A 60 12.76 -6.73 -1.22
CA LEU A 60 12.96 -5.32 -0.95
C LEU A 60 11.78 -4.76 -0.16
N MET A 61 12.01 -4.37 1.10
CA MET A 61 11.05 -3.61 1.87
C MET A 61 10.79 -2.26 1.21
N VAL A 62 9.52 -1.92 1.02
CA VAL A 62 9.06 -0.70 0.35
C VAL A 62 8.54 0.30 1.38
N VAL A 63 7.54 -0.08 2.19
CA VAL A 63 7.02 0.72 3.30
C VAL A 63 7.13 -0.07 4.59
N ASP A 64 7.78 0.51 5.59
CA ASP A 64 7.93 -0.08 6.91
C ASP A 64 6.59 -0.17 7.64
N SER A 65 6.35 -1.27 8.35
CA SER A 65 5.07 -1.49 9.01
C SER A 65 4.88 -0.79 10.34
N SER A 66 5.96 -0.43 11.01
CA SER A 66 5.92 0.23 12.32
C SER A 66 5.74 1.74 12.20
N ASN A 67 6.34 2.35 11.18
CA ASN A 67 6.40 3.80 11.05
C ASN A 67 5.84 4.35 9.73
N HIS A 68 5.38 3.48 8.81
CA HIS A 68 4.81 3.85 7.51
C HIS A 68 5.76 4.65 6.61
N HIS A 69 7.07 4.63 6.88
CA HIS A 69 8.04 5.33 6.05
C HIS A 69 8.45 4.49 4.84
N VAL A 70 8.63 5.19 3.72
CA VAL A 70 9.18 4.60 2.50
C VAL A 70 10.67 4.34 2.70
N GLN A 71 11.08 3.11 2.45
CA GLN A 71 12.46 2.69 2.60
C GLN A 71 13.34 3.29 1.50
N ARG A 72 14.47 3.89 1.90
CA ARG A 72 15.42 4.52 0.97
C ARG A 72 15.94 3.54 -0.09
N ALA A 73 16.07 2.26 0.25
CA ALA A 73 16.49 1.23 -0.69
C ALA A 73 15.50 1.06 -1.84
N ALA A 74 14.19 1.12 -1.57
CA ALA A 74 13.14 1.05 -2.59
C ALA A 74 13.12 2.28 -3.50
N ILE A 75 13.38 3.48 -2.94
CA ILE A 75 13.52 4.72 -3.71
C ILE A 75 14.74 4.64 -4.64
N LYS A 76 15.90 4.21 -4.11
CA LYS A 76 17.15 4.06 -4.88
C LYS A 76 17.04 3.00 -5.98
N ALA A 77 16.29 1.93 -5.74
CA ALA A 77 15.99 0.92 -6.75
C ALA A 77 15.10 1.46 -7.89
N GLY A 78 14.52 2.65 -7.75
CA GLY A 78 13.70 3.30 -8.76
C GLY A 78 12.33 2.64 -8.97
N ILE A 79 11.93 1.72 -8.08
CA ILE A 79 10.67 0.98 -8.22
C ILE A 79 9.47 1.73 -7.63
N VAL A 80 9.70 2.73 -6.78
CA VAL A 80 8.62 3.49 -6.12
C VAL A 80 8.40 4.81 -6.82
N ARG A 81 7.15 5.17 -7.06
CA ARG A 81 6.73 6.45 -7.65
C ARG A 81 5.52 7.01 -6.93
N LEU A 82 5.34 8.34 -7.03
CA LEU A 82 4.18 9.03 -6.47
C LEU A 82 3.00 9.00 -7.44
N ASN A 83 1.84 8.58 -6.95
CA ASN A 83 0.55 8.66 -7.64
C ASN A 83 -0.10 10.04 -7.48
N GLY A 84 0.28 10.80 -6.44
CA GLY A 84 -0.25 12.12 -6.10
C GLY A 84 0.83 13.21 -5.93
N HIS A 85 0.50 14.24 -5.15
CA HIS A 85 1.39 15.36 -4.89
C HIS A 85 2.38 15.07 -3.76
N SER A 86 2.00 14.23 -2.80
CA SER A 86 2.77 13.98 -1.59
C SER A 86 2.55 12.59 -0.99
N LEU A 87 3.43 12.18 -0.08
CA LEU A 87 3.28 10.93 0.68
C LEU A 87 2.13 10.95 1.69
N SER A 88 1.56 12.12 2.02
CA SER A 88 0.38 12.21 2.87
C SER A 88 -0.93 11.93 2.13
N ASP A 89 -0.89 11.83 0.79
CA ASP A 89 -2.08 11.54 0.01
C ASP A 89 -2.50 10.07 0.22
N PRO A 90 -3.81 9.74 0.25
CA PRO A 90 -4.25 8.35 0.27
C PRO A 90 -3.72 7.59 -0.95
N ASN A 91 -3.15 6.40 -0.73
CA ASN A 91 -2.57 5.58 -1.80
C ASN A 91 -1.54 6.38 -2.63
N ALA A 92 -0.70 7.16 -1.94
CA ALA A 92 0.29 8.05 -2.54
C ALA A 92 1.31 7.35 -3.44
N LEU A 93 1.49 6.03 -3.29
CA LEU A 93 2.54 5.28 -3.96
C LEU A 93 2.00 4.30 -5.00
N TYR A 94 2.75 4.15 -6.08
CA TYR A 94 2.63 3.03 -6.98
C TYR A 94 4.01 2.45 -7.28
N LEU A 95 4.05 1.19 -7.70
CA LEU A 95 5.28 0.53 -8.10
C LEU A 95 5.44 0.54 -9.62
N SER A 96 6.66 0.79 -10.08
CA SER A 96 7.09 0.54 -11.46
C SER A 96 8.16 -0.54 -11.44
N VAL A 97 7.80 -1.73 -11.89
CA VAL A 97 8.61 -2.94 -11.66
C VAL A 97 8.98 -3.59 -12.99
N PRO A 98 10.15 -4.24 -13.09
CA PRO A 98 10.49 -4.99 -14.29
C PRO A 98 9.44 -6.08 -14.57
N PRO A 99 9.26 -6.46 -15.84
CA PRO A 99 8.38 -7.58 -16.18
C PRO A 99 8.98 -8.90 -15.68
N GLY A 100 8.14 -9.81 -15.21
CA GLY A 100 8.55 -11.10 -14.68
C GLY A 100 7.68 -11.59 -13.53
N GLN A 101 8.04 -12.76 -13.00
CA GLN A 101 7.42 -13.30 -11.80
C GLN A 101 7.98 -12.61 -10.57
N HIS A 102 7.12 -11.92 -9.84
CA HIS A 102 7.48 -11.18 -8.64
C HIS A 102 6.49 -11.45 -7.51
N GLU A 103 6.98 -11.40 -6.28
CA GLU A 103 6.14 -11.35 -5.09
C GLU A 103 5.86 -9.89 -4.71
N VAL A 104 4.60 -9.58 -4.42
CA VAL A 104 4.18 -8.29 -3.87
C VAL A 104 3.40 -8.54 -2.60
N VAL A 105 3.80 -7.85 -1.53
CA VAL A 105 3.07 -7.82 -0.26
C VAL A 105 2.41 -6.46 -0.13
N ILE A 106 1.07 -6.47 -0.03
CA ILE A 106 0.26 -5.26 0.12
C ILE A 106 -0.44 -5.31 1.47
N ARG A 107 -0.39 -4.22 2.22
CA ARG A 107 -1.17 -4.00 3.43
C ARG A 107 -2.33 -3.07 3.12
N PHE A 108 -3.54 -3.49 3.47
CA PHE A 108 -4.75 -2.68 3.37
C PHE A 108 -5.25 -2.28 4.75
N TYR A 109 -5.76 -1.07 4.88
CA TYR A 109 -6.27 -0.52 6.13
C TYR A 109 -7.77 -0.23 6.01
N PRO A 110 -8.64 -1.26 6.03
CA PRO A 110 -10.08 -1.06 5.80
C PRO A 110 -10.81 -0.38 6.96
N ILE A 111 -10.20 -0.33 8.15
CA ILE A 111 -10.79 0.24 9.38
C ILE A 111 -9.92 1.37 9.93
N SER A 112 -8.64 1.10 10.18
CA SER A 112 -7.70 2.03 10.81
C SER A 112 -6.25 1.66 10.45
N THR A 113 -5.31 2.58 10.63
CA THR A 113 -3.89 2.41 10.24
C THR A 113 -3.12 1.40 11.09
N ASP A 114 -3.60 1.09 12.29
CA ASP A 114 -3.06 0.06 13.19
C ASP A 114 -3.53 -1.36 12.83
N LYS A 115 -4.58 -1.49 11.99
CA LYS A 115 -5.19 -2.78 11.63
C LYS A 115 -5.03 -3.03 10.13
N ALA A 116 -3.88 -3.58 9.79
CA ALA A 116 -3.55 -3.99 8.42
C ALA A 116 -4.09 -5.38 8.08
N GLU A 117 -4.59 -5.50 6.86
CA GLU A 117 -4.94 -6.74 6.18
C GLU A 117 -3.86 -7.00 5.12
N SER A 118 -3.00 -7.99 5.36
CA SER A 118 -1.86 -8.29 4.49
C SER A 118 -2.24 -9.30 3.41
N LEU A 119 -1.93 -8.99 2.16
CA LEU A 119 -2.07 -9.89 1.02
C LEU A 119 -0.70 -10.13 0.38
N HIS A 120 -0.33 -11.39 0.25
CA HIS A 120 0.86 -11.85 -0.47
C HIS A 120 0.44 -12.36 -1.86
N VAL A 121 1.02 -11.80 -2.91
CA VAL A 121 0.71 -12.21 -4.28
C VAL A 121 1.99 -12.45 -5.07
N ILE A 122 2.16 -13.68 -5.55
CA ILE A 122 3.13 -14.01 -6.59
C ILE A 122 2.41 -13.93 -7.93
N HIS A 123 2.88 -13.08 -8.83
CA HIS A 123 2.28 -12.92 -10.16
C HIS A 123 3.34 -12.63 -11.23
N ASN A 124 3.07 -13.07 -12.46
CA ASN A 124 3.89 -12.75 -13.62
C ASN A 124 3.41 -11.43 -14.26
N PHE A 125 4.04 -10.33 -13.87
CA PHE A 125 3.73 -9.00 -14.36
C PHE A 125 4.29 -8.78 -15.77
N ARG A 126 3.44 -8.39 -16.71
CA ARG A 126 3.82 -8.20 -18.11
C ARG A 126 4.29 -6.77 -18.36
N ALA A 127 5.19 -6.63 -19.33
CA ALA A 127 5.74 -5.34 -19.72
C ALA A 127 4.63 -4.37 -20.19
N LYS A 128 4.76 -3.09 -19.81
CA LYS A 128 3.82 -2.01 -20.19
C LYS A 128 2.36 -2.27 -19.84
N GLN A 129 2.10 -3.09 -18.82
CA GLN A 129 0.75 -3.34 -18.32
C GLN A 129 0.53 -2.63 -16.99
N GLN A 130 -0.71 -2.24 -16.76
CA GLN A 130 -1.16 -1.64 -15.51
C GLN A 130 -1.94 -2.67 -14.71
N TYR A 131 -1.57 -2.79 -13.44
CA TYR A 131 -2.17 -3.66 -12.46
C TYR A 131 -2.70 -2.83 -11.31
N SER A 132 -3.88 -3.16 -10.83
CA SER A 132 -4.48 -2.53 -9.67
C SER A 132 -4.98 -3.59 -8.70
N PHE A 133 -4.53 -3.50 -7.45
CA PHE A 133 -5.11 -4.26 -6.36
C PHE A 133 -6.25 -3.45 -5.73
N LYS A 134 -7.46 -4.00 -5.73
CA LYS A 134 -8.66 -3.34 -5.20
C LYS A 134 -9.29 -4.17 -4.10
N MET A 135 -9.23 -3.67 -2.87
CA MET A 135 -9.94 -4.29 -1.75
C MET A 135 -11.41 -3.85 -1.70
N PHE A 136 -12.30 -4.79 -1.40
CA PHE A 136 -13.72 -4.56 -1.20
C PHE A 136 -14.32 -5.61 -0.26
N ARG A 137 -15.46 -5.30 0.35
CA ARG A 137 -16.30 -6.32 1.01
C ARG A 137 -17.24 -6.91 -0.03
N ASP A 138 -17.26 -8.22 -0.15
CA ASP A 138 -18.21 -8.91 -1.00
C ASP A 138 -19.56 -9.00 -0.28
N ARG A 139 -20.47 -8.09 -0.67
CA ARG A 139 -21.83 -7.98 -0.11
C ARG A 139 -22.85 -8.84 -0.87
N SER A 140 -22.40 -9.84 -1.62
CA SER A 140 -23.33 -10.80 -2.23
C SER A 140 -24.19 -11.41 -1.12
N LYS A 141 -25.52 -11.32 -1.26
CA LYS A 141 -26.45 -11.84 -0.26
C LYS A 141 -26.18 -13.33 -0.09
N GLN A 142 -25.53 -13.70 1.02
CA GLN A 142 -25.33 -15.09 1.40
C GLN A 142 -26.72 -15.71 1.57
N LYS A 143 -27.17 -16.55 0.63
CA LYS A 143 -28.35 -17.40 0.84
C LYS A 143 -27.91 -18.52 1.78
N GLY A 144 -28.49 -18.61 2.97
CA GLY A 144 -28.07 -19.62 3.94
C GLY A 144 -28.82 -19.54 5.26
N SER A 145 -28.40 -20.39 6.21
CA SER A 145 -28.88 -20.40 7.59
C SER A 145 -28.69 -19.03 8.27
N LEU A 146 -29.51 -18.70 9.29
CA LEU A 146 -29.37 -17.47 10.09
C LEU A 146 -27.93 -17.26 10.63
N LEU A 147 -27.22 -18.35 10.94
CA LEU A 147 -25.81 -18.31 11.36
C LEU A 147 -24.84 -17.94 10.23
N ALA A 148 -25.19 -18.25 8.98
CA ALA A 148 -24.40 -17.88 7.81
C ALA A 148 -24.66 -16.42 7.38
N VAL A 149 -25.88 -15.93 7.59
CA VAL A 149 -26.28 -14.55 7.26
C VAL A 149 -25.84 -13.55 8.33
N SER A 150 -25.54 -14.01 9.55
CA SER A 150 -25.00 -13.17 10.63
C SER A 150 -23.48 -13.00 10.56
N ALA A 151 -22.78 -13.78 9.73
CA ALA A 151 -21.34 -13.63 9.52
C ALA A 151 -21.05 -12.31 8.77
N PRO A 152 -19.98 -11.58 9.15
CA PRO A 152 -19.57 -10.39 8.41
C PRO A 152 -19.24 -10.72 6.94
N ASP A 153 -19.60 -9.80 6.03
CA ASP A 153 -19.26 -9.91 4.61
C ASP A 153 -17.75 -10.14 4.42
N PRO A 154 -17.34 -11.16 3.64
CA PRO A 154 -15.94 -11.49 3.46
C PRO A 154 -15.20 -10.35 2.76
N LEU A 155 -13.93 -10.19 3.16
CA LEU A 155 -13.05 -9.19 2.59
C LEU A 155 -12.34 -9.79 1.38
N CYS A 156 -12.45 -9.16 0.23
CA CYS A 156 -11.84 -9.64 -1.00
C CYS A 156 -10.90 -8.58 -1.60
N VAL A 157 -9.92 -9.04 -2.36
CA VAL A 157 -9.01 -8.22 -3.15
C VAL A 157 -9.01 -8.75 -4.59
N ASP A 158 -9.34 -7.86 -5.52
CA ASP A 158 -9.21 -8.12 -6.94
C ASP A 158 -7.83 -7.66 -7.43
N LEU A 159 -7.14 -8.52 -8.17
CA LEU A 159 -6.06 -8.11 -9.05
C LEU A 159 -6.66 -7.82 -10.43
N ILE A 160 -6.64 -6.56 -10.80
CA ILE A 160 -7.17 -6.04 -12.05
C ILE A 160 -6.00 -5.75 -12.97
N GLN A 161 -6.00 -6.35 -14.16
CA GLN A 161 -5.09 -5.98 -15.24
C GLN A 161 -5.85 -5.09 -16.23
N GLU A 162 -5.38 -3.86 -16.40
CA GLU A 162 -6.05 -2.79 -17.13
C GLU A 162 -7.47 -2.54 -16.61
N LYS A 163 -8.47 -3.22 -17.18
CA LYS A 163 -9.88 -3.13 -16.79
C LYS A 163 -10.50 -4.47 -16.41
N LYS A 164 -9.76 -5.57 -16.52
CA LYS A 164 -10.26 -6.93 -16.30
C LYS A 164 -9.74 -7.46 -14.97
N THR A 165 -10.63 -7.92 -14.11
CA THR A 165 -10.24 -8.74 -12.95
C THR A 165 -9.68 -10.06 -13.47
N ILE A 166 -8.41 -10.34 -13.15
CA ILE A 166 -7.71 -11.56 -13.58
C ILE A 166 -7.53 -12.56 -12.45
N ARG A 167 -7.52 -12.10 -11.19
CA ARG A 167 -7.47 -12.95 -9.99
C ARG A 167 -8.28 -12.29 -8.88
N ARG A 168 -8.87 -13.08 -8.00
CA ARG A 168 -9.59 -12.63 -6.81
C ARG A 168 -9.15 -13.43 -5.61
N PHE A 169 -8.89 -12.76 -4.51
CA PHE A 169 -8.53 -13.37 -3.24
C PHE A 169 -9.55 -12.96 -2.20
N CYS A 170 -10.10 -13.90 -1.45
CA CYS A 170 -11.08 -13.59 -0.42
C CYS A 170 -10.66 -14.22 0.91
N ARG A 171 -10.80 -13.44 1.97
CA ARG A 171 -10.56 -13.82 3.35
C ARG A 171 -11.88 -14.39 3.91
N PRO A 172 -12.01 -15.71 4.10
CA PRO A 172 -13.22 -16.28 4.66
C PRO A 172 -13.32 -15.93 6.15
N TYR A 173 -14.55 -15.74 6.62
CA TYR A 173 -14.84 -15.64 8.04
C TYR A 173 -14.90 -17.04 8.64
N ASN A 174 -14.05 -17.36 9.62
CA ASN A 174 -14.10 -18.60 10.37
C ASN A 174 -14.47 -18.31 11.83
N VAL A 175 -15.59 -18.85 12.30
CA VAL A 175 -16.06 -18.66 13.68
C VAL A 175 -15.16 -19.28 14.75
N LEU A 176 -14.36 -20.30 14.40
CA LEU A 176 -13.49 -21.00 15.35
C LEU A 176 -12.12 -20.32 15.52
N THR A 177 -11.61 -19.67 14.47
CA THR A 177 -10.26 -19.08 14.44
C THR A 177 -10.26 -17.57 14.18
N GLY A 178 -11.41 -16.97 13.90
CA GLY A 178 -11.54 -15.59 13.43
C GLY A 178 -11.35 -15.44 11.91
N LEU A 179 -10.79 -14.32 11.47
CA LEU A 179 -10.53 -14.07 10.05
C LEU A 179 -9.35 -14.95 9.56
N GLY A 180 -9.59 -15.85 8.60
CA GLY A 180 -8.55 -16.76 8.02
C GLY A 180 -7.59 -16.04 7.07
N GLU A 181 -6.67 -16.70 6.37
CA GLU A 181 -5.83 -16.00 5.36
C GLU A 181 -6.61 -15.70 4.05
N PHE A 182 -6.07 -14.83 3.20
CA PHE A 182 -6.64 -14.62 1.85
C PHE A 182 -6.45 -15.87 0.99
N VAL A 183 -7.54 -16.40 0.45
CA VAL A 183 -7.54 -17.57 -0.43
C VAL A 183 -7.98 -17.16 -1.84
N GLU A 184 -7.25 -17.62 -2.86
CA GLU A 184 -7.61 -17.37 -4.25
C GLU A 184 -8.95 -18.04 -4.61
N LYS A 185 -9.82 -17.29 -5.28
CA LYS A 185 -11.11 -17.75 -5.80
C LYS A 185 -11.03 -17.84 -7.31
N LYS A 186 -11.68 -18.88 -7.85
CA LYS A 186 -11.93 -18.99 -9.28
C LYS A 186 -12.91 -17.89 -9.70
N LEU A 187 -12.56 -17.16 -10.75
CA LEU A 187 -13.40 -16.16 -11.40
C LEU A 187 -14.37 -16.80 -12.39
#